data_AF-A0A2E9A131-F1
#
_entry.id   AF-A0A2E9A131-F1
#
_cell.length_a   1.000
_cell.length_b   1.000
_cell.length_c   1.000
_cell.angle_alpha   90.00
_cell.angle_beta   90.00
_cell.angle_gamma   90.00
#
_symmetry.space_group_name_H-M   'P 1'
#
loop_
_entity.id
_entity.type
_entity.pdbx_description
1 polymer ?
#
loop_
_entity_poly.entity_id
_entity_poly.type
_entity_poly.pdbx_seq_one_letter_code
_entity_poly.pdbx_strand_id
1 'polypeptide(L)' 'MEIKSKTKKNILHFVSKKNKCPICKKNISNIFSPFCSKKCADLDLMKWLSEEQYIDLGRD' A
#
# COMPACT_ATOMS: atom_id res chain seq x y z
N MET A 1 -24.11 -4.56 37.63
CA MET A 1 -24.28 -5.25 36.33
C MET A 1 -23.79 -4.31 35.24
N GLU A 2 -22.48 -4.27 35.01
CA GLU A 2 -21.88 -3.36 34.02
C GLU A 2 -20.99 -4.18 33.09
N ILE A 3 -21.50 -4.48 31.90
CA ILE A 3 -20.73 -5.14 30.85
C ILE A 3 -19.82 -4.07 30.23
N LYS A 4 -18.59 -3.96 30.74
CA LYS A 4 -17.54 -3.09 30.16
C LYS A 4 -17.23 -3.56 28.74
N SER A 5 -17.67 -2.78 27.75
CA SER A 5 -17.48 -2.99 26.31
C SER A 5 -15.98 -2.91 25.93
N LYS A 6 -15.34 -4.09 25.90
CA LYS A 6 -13.89 -4.27 25.68
C LYS A 6 -13.58 -4.72 24.25
N THR A 7 -14.26 -4.17 23.24
CA THR A 7 -14.26 -4.74 21.86
C THR A 7 -13.91 -3.73 20.77
N LYS A 8 -12.90 -2.86 20.97
CA LYS A 8 -12.35 -2.00 19.89
C LYS A 8 -10.83 -1.89 19.88
N LYS A 9 -10.08 -2.93 20.29
CA LYS A 9 -8.60 -2.86 20.31
C LYS A 9 -7.88 -3.64 19.20
N ASN A 10 -8.55 -4.50 18.43
CA ASN A 10 -7.84 -5.38 17.47
C ASN A 10 -8.15 -5.12 15.98
N ILE A 11 -8.88 -4.07 15.63
CA ILE A 11 -9.25 -3.74 14.22
C ILE A 11 -8.52 -2.46 13.72
N LEU A 12 -7.67 -1.84 14.54
CA LEU A 12 -7.13 -0.50 14.25
C LEU A 12 -5.72 -0.46 13.62
N HIS A 13 -5.16 -1.60 13.20
CA HIS A 13 -3.82 -1.63 12.58
C HIS A 13 -3.79 -2.08 11.11
N PHE A 14 -4.91 -2.61 10.58
CA PHE A 14 -4.97 -3.08 9.19
C PHE A 14 -5.32 -1.99 8.18
N VAL A 15 -5.94 -0.88 8.61
CA VAL A 15 -6.11 0.30 7.76
C VAL A 15 -4.89 1.18 7.91
N SER A 16 -3.82 0.77 7.25
CA SER A 16 -2.59 1.54 7.11
C SER A 16 -2.92 2.94 6.56
N LYS A 17 -2.96 3.95 7.44
CA LYS A 17 -3.07 5.38 7.12
C LYS A 17 -1.80 5.85 6.40
N LYS A 18 -1.58 5.35 5.19
CA LYS A 18 -0.51 5.82 4.31
C LYS A 18 -1.03 7.10 3.66
N ASN A 19 -0.60 8.26 4.15
CA ASN A 19 -0.90 9.57 3.52
C ASN A 19 0.04 9.87 2.33
N LYS A 20 0.89 8.91 1.96
CA LYS A 20 1.92 9.05 0.94
C LYS A 20 1.76 7.99 -0.14
N CYS A 21 1.94 8.41 -1.38
CA CYS A 21 1.92 7.56 -2.56
C CYS A 21 2.96 6.43 -2.41
N PRO A 22 2.61 5.16 -2.59
CA PRO A 22 3.53 4.04 -2.43
C PRO A 22 4.64 4.02 -3.50
N ILE A 23 4.41 4.66 -4.64
CA ILE A 23 5.35 4.68 -5.78
C ILE A 23 6.41 5.77 -5.64
N CYS A 24 6.01 6.99 -5.24
CA CYS A 24 6.89 8.15 -5.25
C CYS A 24 6.95 8.93 -3.92
N LYS A 25 6.22 8.49 -2.89
CA LYS A 25 6.18 9.06 -1.53
C LYS A 25 5.63 10.50 -1.42
N LYS A 26 5.11 11.07 -2.51
CA LYS A 26 4.39 12.36 -2.49
C LYS A 26 3.04 12.23 -1.77
N ASN A 27 2.44 13.34 -1.38
CA ASN A 27 1.10 13.34 -0.80
C ASN A 27 0.08 12.72 -1.77
N ILE A 28 -0.83 11.93 -1.23
CA ILE A 28 -1.88 11.27 -2.01
C ILE A 28 -2.88 12.32 -2.53
N SER A 29 -3.36 12.11 -3.75
CA SER A 29 -4.49 12.86 -4.29
C SER A 29 -5.77 12.09 -4.01
N ASN A 30 -6.83 12.76 -3.57
CA ASN A 30 -8.11 12.12 -3.28
C ASN A 30 -8.69 11.39 -4.51
N ILE A 31 -8.45 11.94 -5.71
CA ILE A 31 -8.95 11.39 -6.98
C ILE A 31 -8.18 10.12 -7.38
N PHE A 32 -6.89 10.04 -7.03
CA PHE A 32 -6.01 8.93 -7.42
C PHE A 32 -5.63 8.03 -6.26
N SER A 33 -6.32 8.11 -5.12
CA SER A 33 -6.01 7.33 -3.92
C SER A 33 -5.96 5.83 -4.23
N PRO A 34 -4.88 5.11 -3.84
CA PRO A 34 -3.81 5.46 -2.88
C PRO A 34 -2.57 6.18 -3.46
N PHE A 35 -2.63 6.68 -4.70
CA PHE A 35 -1.52 7.32 -5.41
C PHE A 35 -1.65 8.85 -5.47
N CYS A 36 -0.58 9.53 -5.89
CA CYS A 36 -0.61 10.98 -6.09
C CYS A 36 -1.10 11.41 -7.49
N SER A 37 -1.06 10.52 -8.49
CA SER A 37 -1.40 10.85 -9.89
C SER A 37 -1.67 9.59 -10.72
N LYS A 38 -2.33 9.77 -11.87
CA LYS A 38 -2.52 8.71 -12.89
C LYS A 38 -1.21 8.00 -13.25
N LYS A 39 -0.14 8.77 -13.51
CA LYS A 39 1.20 8.23 -13.82
C LYS A 39 1.70 7.23 -12.76
N CYS A 40 1.47 7.50 -11.48
CA CYS A 40 1.89 6.57 -10.42
C CYS A 40 1.02 5.31 -10.38
N ALA A 41 -0.28 5.42 -10.67
CA ALA A 41 -1.14 4.24 -10.79
C ALA A 41 -0.73 3.36 -11.98
N ASP A 42 -0.43 3.97 -13.13
CA ASP A 42 0.01 3.25 -14.32
C ASP A 42 1.36 2.54 -14.08
N LEU A 43 2.31 3.18 -13.38
CA LEU A 43 3.60 2.57 -13.03
C LEU A 43 3.45 1.38 -12.06
N ASP A 44 2.54 1.49 -11.08
CA ASP A 44 2.22 0.38 -10.20
C ASP A 44 1.66 -0.80 -11.02
N LEU A 45 0.69 -0.53 -11.91
CA LEU A 45 0.12 -1.53 -12.80
C LEU A 45 1.19 -2.21 -13.67
N MET A 46 2.11 -1.44 -14.26
CA MET A 46 3.20 -2.02 -15.06
C MET A 46 4.05 -2.97 -14.23
N LYS A 47 4.42 -2.59 -12.99
CA LYS A 47 5.19 -3.47 -12.10
C LYS A 47 4.46 -4.78 -11.79
N TRP A 48 3.13 -4.75 -11.70
CA TRP A 48 2.31 -5.95 -11.51
C TRP A 48 2.23 -6.83 -12.75
N LEU A 49 2.18 -6.21 -13.94
CA LEU A 49 2.11 -6.92 -15.21
C LEU A 49 3.48 -7.37 -15.73
N SER A 50 4.56 -6.86 -15.17
CA SER A 50 5.92 -7.30 -15.49
C SER A 50 6.21 -8.67 -14.86
N GLU A 51 6.33 -9.70 -15.68
CA GLU A 51 6.83 -11.02 -15.30
C GLU A 51 8.36 -11.01 -15.13
N GLU A 52 8.88 -10.22 -14.17
CA GLU A 52 10.30 -10.22 -13.85
C GLU A 52 10.63 -11.27 -12.78
N GLN A 53 10.90 -12.50 -13.23
CA GLN A 53 11.46 -13.55 -12.39
C GLN A 53 13.00 -13.51 -12.45
N TYR A 54 13.62 -12.90 -11.44
CA TYR A 54 15.05 -13.00 -11.24
C TYR A 54 15.33 -14.22 -10.34
N ILE A 55 15.83 -15.29 -10.93
CA ILE A 55 16.46 -16.38 -10.19
C ILE A 55 17.92 -15.97 -10.00
N ASP A 56 18.29 -15.64 -8.77
CA ASP A 56 19.68 -15.41 -8.40
C ASP A 56 20.43 -16.75 -8.51
N LEU A 57 21.26 -16.89 -9.54
CA LEU A 57 22.02 -18.11 -9.80
C LEU A 57 23.25 -18.27 -8.90
N GLY A 58 23.45 -17.40 -7.90
CA GLY A 58 24.62 -17.48 -7.03
C GLY A 58 25.88 -17.12 -7.80
N ARG A 59 26.31 -15.87 -7.68
CA ARG A 59 27.61 -15.45 -8.18
C ARG A 59 28.68 -15.89 -7.19
N ASP A 60 29.25 -17.07 -7.44
CA ASP A 60 30.54 -17.48 -6.89
C ASP A 60 31.68 -16.66 -7.52
#